data_AF-A0A835QV99-F1
#
_entry.id   AF-A0A835QV99-F1
#
_cell.length_a   1.000
_cell.length_b   1.000
_cell.length_c   1.000
_cell.angle_alpha   90.00
_cell.angle_beta   90.00
_cell.angle_gamma   90.00
#
_symmetry.space_group_name_H-M   'P 1'
#
loop_
_entity.id
_entity.type
_entity.pdbx_description
1 polymer ?
#
loop_
_entity_poly.entity_id
_entity_poly.type
_entity_poly.pdbx_seq_one_letter_code
_entity_poly.pdbx_strand_id
1 'polypeptide(L)'
;MAKGLQPEDEDDGDDSEEDYSDDEEMQSPIDEVDPFIFFVETVKGLQATNPARFQNLMQTLDFSHQALANGVAQHAEQRKIEIEKEKLEKAAST
;
A
#
# COMPACT_ATOMS: atom_id res chain seq x y z
N MET A 1 -50.38 -9.39 -41.51
CA MET A 1 -49.07 -10.07 -41.62
C MET A 1 -48.19 -9.48 -40.52
N ALA A 2 -47.70 -10.13 -39.48
CA ALA A 2 -47.66 -11.54 -39.12
C ALA A 2 -47.63 -11.72 -37.59
N LYS A 3 -48.32 -12.79 -37.16
CA LYS A 3 -48.08 -13.72 -36.03
C LYS A 3 -47.50 -13.16 -34.71
N GLY A 4 -48.40 -13.00 -33.73
CA GLY A 4 -48.06 -12.97 -32.32
C GLY A 4 -47.72 -14.36 -31.75
N LEU A 5 -46.80 -14.32 -30.77
CA LEU A 5 -46.61 -15.15 -29.57
C LEU A 5 -46.78 -16.69 -29.61
N GLN A 6 -45.69 -17.33 -29.19
CA GLN A 6 -45.51 -18.60 -28.44
C GLN A 6 -45.51 -19.95 -29.21
N PRO A 7 -44.73 -20.98 -28.78
CA PRO A 7 -44.41 -21.34 -27.38
C PRO A 7 -42.92 -21.64 -27.05
N GLU A 8 -42.71 -21.87 -25.76
CA GLU A 8 -41.46 -22.27 -25.10
C GLU A 8 -40.82 -23.53 -25.72
N ASP A 9 -39.52 -23.45 -26.02
CA ASP A 9 -38.64 -24.61 -26.00
C ASP A 9 -37.57 -24.32 -24.93
N GLU A 10 -37.77 -24.97 -23.78
CA GLU A 10 -36.81 -25.11 -22.70
C GLU A 10 -35.57 -25.88 -23.23
N ASP A 11 -34.40 -25.25 -23.27
CA ASP A 11 -33.11 -25.98 -23.16
C ASP A 11 -31.97 -25.01 -22.81
N ASP A 12 -31.68 -24.97 -21.52
CA ASP A 12 -30.37 -24.93 -20.89
C ASP A 12 -29.24 -24.19 -21.63
N GLY A 13 -28.99 -22.97 -21.20
CA GLY A 13 -27.82 -22.20 -21.60
C GLY A 13 -27.37 -21.27 -20.50
N ASP A 14 -27.29 -21.80 -19.28
CA ASP A 14 -26.44 -21.34 -18.18
C ASP A 14 -26.40 -19.81 -18.05
N ASP A 15 -27.30 -19.26 -17.22
CA ASP A 15 -26.95 -18.09 -16.40
C ASP A 15 -25.80 -18.54 -15.48
N SER A 16 -24.65 -18.91 -16.07
CA SER A 16 -23.37 -18.90 -15.41
C SER A 16 -23.17 -17.43 -15.14
N GLU A 17 -23.72 -16.99 -14.01
CA GLU A 17 -23.19 -15.89 -13.24
C GLU A 17 -21.70 -16.11 -13.28
N GLU A 18 -21.03 -15.44 -14.23
CA GLU A 18 -19.60 -15.36 -14.33
C GLU A 18 -19.24 -14.80 -12.97
N ASP A 19 -18.90 -15.72 -12.07
CA ASP A 19 -18.38 -15.44 -10.77
C ASP A 19 -17.08 -14.72 -11.09
N TYR A 20 -17.17 -13.39 -11.25
CA TYR A 20 -16.06 -12.46 -11.10
C TYR A 20 -15.65 -12.48 -9.62
N SER A 21 -15.41 -13.68 -9.10
CA SER A 21 -14.39 -14.03 -8.12
C SER A 21 -13.02 -13.77 -8.77
N ASP A 22 -12.81 -12.59 -9.33
CA ASP A 22 -11.48 -11.97 -9.40
C ASP A 22 -11.18 -11.35 -8.03
N ASP A 23 -11.43 -12.14 -6.98
CA ASP A 23 -11.10 -11.88 -5.58
C ASP A 23 -9.69 -12.45 -5.31
N GLU A 24 -8.85 -12.54 -6.36
CA GLU A 24 -7.42 -12.57 -6.17
C GLU A 24 -7.03 -11.17 -5.70
N GLU A 25 -6.92 -11.00 -4.38
CA GLU A 25 -6.22 -9.86 -3.78
C GLU A 25 -4.80 -9.82 -4.38
N MET A 26 -4.65 -9.15 -5.52
CA MET A 26 -3.37 -9.05 -6.21
C MET A 26 -2.45 -8.25 -5.29
N GLN A 27 -1.55 -8.97 -4.63
CA GLN A 27 -0.54 -8.33 -3.79
C GLN A 27 0.33 -7.45 -4.67
N SER A 28 0.15 -6.14 -4.50
CA SER A 28 0.90 -5.15 -5.23
C SER A 28 2.33 -5.11 -4.69
N PRO A 29 3.34 -4.77 -5.52
CA PRO A 29 4.71 -4.63 -5.03
C PRO A 29 4.90 -3.60 -3.91
N ILE A 30 3.92 -2.72 -3.65
CA ILE A 30 3.97 -1.71 -2.59
C ILE A 30 3.30 -2.16 -1.28
N ASP A 31 2.54 -3.25 -1.28
CA ASP A 31 1.78 -3.69 -0.08
C ASP A 31 2.70 -4.08 1.09
N GLU A 32 3.92 -4.52 0.79
CA GLU A 32 4.94 -4.87 1.80
C GLU A 32 5.76 -3.67 2.28
N VAL A 33 5.56 -2.48 1.70
CA VAL A 33 6.36 -1.29 2.00
C VAL A 33 5.73 -0.48 3.13
N ASP A 34 6.47 -0.30 4.22
CA ASP A 34 6.09 0.66 5.25
C ASP A 34 6.39 2.09 4.77
N PRO A 35 5.36 2.95 4.58
CA PRO A 35 5.54 4.26 3.95
C PRO A 35 6.36 5.23 4.80
N PHE A 36 6.29 5.11 6.13
CA PHE A 36 7.03 5.99 7.04
C PHE A 36 8.51 5.63 7.06
N ILE A 37 8.81 4.33 7.12
CA ILE A 37 10.18 3.84 7.01
C ILE A 37 10.79 4.25 5.66
N PHE A 38 10.06 4.01 4.56
CA PHE A 38 10.53 4.32 3.21
C PHE A 38 10.83 5.81 3.03
N PHE A 39 9.93 6.69 3.52
CA PHE A 39 10.14 8.13 3.48
C PHE A 39 11.41 8.54 4.23
N VAL A 40 11.59 8.07 5.47
CA VAL A 40 12.75 8.42 6.30
C VAL A 40 14.05 7.92 5.69
N GLU A 41 14.06 6.71 5.13
CA GLU A 41 15.23 6.16 4.44
C GLU A 41 15.58 6.93 3.17
N THR A 42 14.56 7.35 2.41
CA THR A 42 14.75 8.21 1.23
C THR A 42 15.38 9.55 1.63
N VAL A 43 14.88 10.19 2.69
CA VAL A 43 15.43 11.46 3.19
C VAL A 43 16.85 11.30 3.73
N LYS A 44 17.13 10.23 4.48
CA LYS A 44 18.49 9.90 4.95
C LYS A 44 19.44 9.60 3.78
N GLY A 45 18.94 8.91 2.75
CA GLY A 45 19.67 8.66 1.51
C GLY A 45 20.02 9.95 0.77
N LEU A 46 19.07 10.90 0.68
CA LEU A 46 19.32 12.23 0.13
C LEU A 46 20.38 12.98 0.96
N GLN A 47 20.31 12.93 2.29
CA GLN A 47 21.31 13.55 3.16
C GLN A 47 22.70 12.95 2.95
N ALA A 48 22.80 11.62 2.83
CA ALA A 48 24.08 10.93 2.67
C ALA A 48 24.70 11.15 1.27
N THR A 49 23.88 11.12 0.23
CA THR A 49 24.34 11.24 -1.17
C THR A 49 24.52 12.69 -1.60
N ASN A 50 23.73 13.63 -1.05
CA ASN A 50 23.81 15.04 -1.39
C ASN A 50 23.46 15.94 -0.18
N PRO A 51 24.41 16.11 0.76
CA PRO A 51 24.19 16.90 1.98
C PRO A 51 23.74 18.34 1.69
N ALA A 52 24.28 18.98 0.65
CA ALA A 52 23.94 20.35 0.30
C ALA A 52 22.48 20.50 -0.13
N ARG A 53 21.95 19.57 -0.94
CA ARG A 53 20.53 19.56 -1.32
C ARG A 53 19.63 19.33 -0.12
N PHE A 54 19.99 18.41 0.79
CA PHE A 54 19.24 18.18 2.01
C PHE A 54 19.18 19.44 2.89
N GLN A 55 20.32 20.12 3.11
CA GLN A 55 20.37 21.35 3.89
C GLN A 55 19.49 22.45 3.27
N ASN A 56 19.60 22.67 1.96
CA ASN A 56 18.75 23.64 1.27
C ASN A 56 17.26 23.32 1.44
N LEU A 57 16.86 22.05 1.28
CA LEU A 57 15.47 21.62 1.50
C LEU A 57 15.02 21.93 2.93
N MET A 58 15.77 21.50 3.95
CA MET A 58 15.40 21.69 5.35
C MET A 58 15.29 23.17 5.75
N GLN A 59 16.11 24.05 5.16
CA GLN A 59 16.05 25.48 5.39
C GLN A 59 14.83 26.16 4.75
N THR A 60 14.21 25.56 3.74
CA THR A 60 12.96 26.08 3.15
C THR A 60 11.70 25.72 3.93
N LEU A 61 11.79 24.75 4.85
CA LEU A 61 10.67 24.33 5.68
C LEU A 61 10.48 25.28 6.87
N ASP A 62 9.23 25.61 7.16
CA ASP A 62 8.89 26.30 8.41
C ASP A 62 9.00 25.35 9.62
N PHE A 63 8.87 25.93 10.82
CA PHE A 63 8.96 25.17 12.07
C PHE A 63 7.94 24.02 12.15
N SER A 64 6.72 24.23 11.64
CA SER A 64 5.66 23.21 11.68
C SER A 64 6.02 22.00 10.82
N HIS A 65 6.55 22.22 9.62
CA HIS A 65 6.99 21.14 8.73
C HIS A 65 8.27 20.46 9.22
N GLN A 66 9.19 21.21 9.86
CA GLN A 66 10.35 20.62 10.53
C GLN A 66 9.92 19.72 11.70
N ALA A 67 8.97 20.17 12.53
CA ALA A 67 8.42 19.38 13.62
C ALA A 67 7.72 18.12 13.10
N LEU A 68 6.94 18.23 12.02
CA LEU A 68 6.30 17.10 11.36
C LEU A 68 7.33 16.08 10.85
N ALA A 69 8.40 16.54 10.16
CA ALA A 69 9.45 15.67 9.66
C ALA A 69 10.15 14.89 10.80
N ASN A 70 10.39 15.55 11.94
CA ASN A 70 10.91 14.88 13.13
C ASN A 70 9.91 13.87 13.71
N GLY A 71 8.62 14.21 13.78
CA GLY A 71 7.56 13.30 14.24
C GLY A 71 7.44 12.06 13.35
N VAL A 72 7.50 12.22 12.04
CA VAL A 72 7.54 11.11 11.07
C VAL A 72 8.78 10.22 11.30
N ALA A 73 9.94 10.82 11.55
CA ALA A 73 11.16 10.07 11.86
C ALA A 73 11.02 9.24 13.15
N GLN A 74 10.39 9.80 14.19
CA GLN A 74 10.12 9.08 15.43
C GLN A 74 9.09 7.95 15.24
N HIS A 75 8.07 8.17 14.41
CA HIS A 75 7.07 7.15 14.12
C HIS A 75 7.66 5.98 13.31
N ALA A 76 8.51 6.28 12.31
CA ALA A 76 9.21 5.25 11.54
C ALA A 76 10.08 4.35 12.42
N GLU A 77 10.71 4.90 13.46
CA GLU A 77 11.48 4.09 14.42
C GLU A 77 10.59 3.13 15.23
N GLN A 78 9.41 3.60 15.66
CA GLN A 78 8.43 2.75 16.33
C GLN A 78 7.95 1.62 15.40
N ARG A 79 7.65 1.94 14.14
CA ARG A 79 7.26 0.95 13.12
C ARG A 79 8.33 -0.12 12.91
N LYS A 80 9.62 0.23 12.92
CA LYS A 80 10.71 -0.76 12.80
C LYS A 80 10.67 -1.79 13.93
N ILE A 81 10.43 -1.33 15.17
CA ILE A 81 10.33 -2.19 16.35
C ILE A 81 9.08 -3.08 16.27
N GLU A 82 7.93 -2.51 15.89
CA GLU A 82 6.68 -3.26 15.72
C GLU A 82 6.80 -4.35 14.66
N ILE A 83 7.38 -4.04 13.50
CA ILE A 83 7.60 -5.00 12.43
C ILE A 83 8.55 -6.12 12.87
N GLU A 84 9.63 -5.80 13.59
CA GLU A 84 10.53 -6.82 14.14
C GLU A 84 9.79 -7.74 15.12
N LYS A 85 8.97 -7.18 16.00
CA LYS A 85 8.12 -7.94 16.92
C LYS A 85 7.12 -8.84 16.19
N GLU A 86 6.39 -8.33 15.20
CA GLU A 86 5.45 -9.10 14.39
C GLU A 86 6.14 -10.26 13.65
N LYS A 87 7.36 -10.03 13.14
CA LYS A 87 8.19 -11.07 12.50
C LYS A 87 8.57 -12.18 13.48
N LEU A 88 8.95 -11.83 14.71
CA LEU A 88 9.27 -12.82 15.76
C LEU A 88 8.03 -13.61 16.18
N GLU A 89 6.87 -12.96 16.34
CA GLU A 89 5.62 -13.62 16.72
C GLU A 89 5.11 -14.59 15.64
N LYS A 90 5.19 -14.20 14.36
CA LYS A 90 4.90 -15.08 13.23
C LYS A 90 5.84 -16.30 13.20
N ALA A 91 7.13 -16.09 13.41
CA ALA A 91 8.12 -17.17 13.44
C ALA A 91 7.94 -18.12 14.64
N ALA A 92 7.46 -17.62 15.79
CA ALA A 92 7.20 -18.44 16.98
C ALA A 92 5.87 -19.22 16.91
N SER A 93 4.98 -18.84 16.00
CA SER A 93 3.67 -19.48 15.79
C SER A 93 3.66 -20.48 14.62
N THR A 94 4.82 -20.70 13.99
CA THR A 94 5.04 -21.66 12.89
C THR A 94 5.84 -22.85 13.41
#